data_AF-A0A7C6TE01-F1
#
_entry.id   AF-A0A7C6TE01-F1
#
_cell.length_a   1.000
_cell.length_b   1.000
_cell.length_c   1.000
_cell.angle_alpha   90.00
_cell.angle_beta   90.00
_cell.angle_gamma   90.00
#
_symmetry.space_group_name_H-M   'P 1'
#
loop_
_entity.id
_entity.type
_entity.pdbx_description
1 polymer ?
#
loop_
_entity_poly.entity_id
_entity_poly.type
_entity_poly.pdbx_seq_one_letter_code
_entity_poly.pdbx_strand_id
1 'polypeptide(L)' 'MAITKDMPIGEIVQTYPQTVKVFLSHGLMCVGCAAARFENLEQGATAHGIDVDTLVKDLNAAIGNGDDTQS' A
#
# COMPACT_ATOMS: atom_id res chain seq x y z
N MET A 1 6.58 12.06 -3.49
CA MET A 1 7.26 11.00 -2.71
C MET A 1 6.62 9.69 -3.08
N ALA A 2 7.40 8.69 -3.50
CA ALA A 2 6.90 7.39 -3.90
C ALA A 2 6.68 6.47 -2.69
N ILE A 3 5.63 5.65 -2.73
CA ILE A 3 5.38 4.59 -1.76
C ILE A 3 6.32 3.43 -2.06
N THR A 4 7.02 2.92 -1.05
CA THR A 4 7.91 1.75 -1.16
C THR A 4 7.43 0.61 -0.27
N LYS A 5 7.92 -0.60 -0.53
CA LYS A 5 7.48 -1.83 0.14
C LYS A 5 7.86 -1.95 1.62
N ASP A 6 8.84 -1.17 2.05
CA ASP A 6 9.34 -1.08 3.42
C ASP A 6 8.58 -0.04 4.27
N MET A 7 7.70 0.77 3.66
CA MET A 7 6.91 1.75 4.40
C MET A 7 5.87 1.08 5.31
N PRO A 8 5.66 1.60 6.55
CA PRO A 8 4.58 1.16 7.42
C PRO A 8 3.21 1.39 6.78
N ILE A 9 2.34 0.40 6.81
CA ILE A 9 0.97 0.50 6.26
C ILE A 9 0.21 1.65 6.93
N GLY A 10 0.36 1.79 8.24
CA GLY A 10 -0.25 2.88 9.00
C GLY A 10 0.23 4.27 8.57
N GLU A 11 1.49 4.41 8.15
CA GLU A 11 2.04 5.67 7.63
C GLU A 11 1.48 6.00 6.25
N ILE A 12 1.40 4.99 5.37
CA ILE A 12 0.81 5.13 4.02
C ILE A 12 -0.64 5.61 4.13
N VAL A 13 -1.45 4.98 4.99
CA VAL A 13 -2.87 5.34 5.15
C VAL A 13 -3.05 6.72 5.79
N GLN A 14 -2.21 7.09 6.76
CA GLN A 14 -2.25 8.42 7.38
C GLN A 14 -1.85 9.54 6.40
N THR A 15 -0.81 9.29 5.60
CA THR A 15 -0.28 10.27 4.64
C THR A 15 -1.14 10.36 3.38
N TYR A 16 -1.68 9.22 2.93
CA TYR A 16 -2.45 9.08 1.70
C TYR A 16 -3.78 8.35 1.95
N PRO A 17 -4.78 8.98 2.59
CA PRO A 17 -6.05 8.32 2.92
C PRO A 17 -6.78 7.69 1.73
N GLN A 18 -6.56 8.20 0.50
CA GLN A 18 -7.11 7.63 -0.73
C GLN A 18 -6.60 6.21 -1.03
N THR A 19 -5.43 5.82 -0.51
CA THR A 19 -4.84 4.48 -0.69
C THR A 19 -5.64 3.37 -0.01
N VAL A 20 -6.50 3.70 0.95
CA VAL A 20 -7.39 2.73 1.62
C VAL A 20 -8.21 1.95 0.58
N LYS A 21 -8.71 2.61 -0.47
CA LYS A 21 -9.47 1.93 -1.53
C LYS A 21 -8.62 0.90 -2.31
N VAL A 22 -7.33 1.18 -2.48
CA VAL A 22 -6.38 0.25 -3.14
C VAL A 22 -6.18 -0.96 -2.25
N PHE A 23 -5.87 -0.77 -0.97
CA PHE A 23 -5.74 -1.87 0.00
C PHE A 23 -6.98 -2.78 0.02
N LEU A 24 -8.18 -2.19 0.06
CA LEU A 24 -9.44 -2.94 0.03
C LEU A 24 -9.61 -3.74 -1.27
N SER A 25 -9.24 -3.16 -2.42
CA SER A 25 -9.34 -3.81 -3.73
C SER A 25 -8.39 -5.00 -3.88
N HIS A 26 -7.25 -4.96 -3.17
CA HIS A 26 -6.27 -6.04 -3.09
C HIS A 26 -6.61 -7.08 -2.01
N GLY A 27 -7.72 -6.94 -1.28
CA GLY A 27 -8.14 -7.90 -0.25
C GLY A 27 -7.59 -7.62 1.15
N LEU A 28 -6.88 -6.51 1.35
CA LEU A 28 -6.45 -6.03 2.68
C LEU A 28 -7.59 -5.30 3.40
N MET A 29 -8.69 -6.02 3.62
CA MET A 29 -9.87 -5.53 4.33
C MET A 29 -9.56 -5.18 5.80
N CYS A 30 -8.49 -5.75 6.34
CA CYS A 30 -8.01 -5.56 7.70
C CYS A 30 -6.98 -4.42 7.86
N VAL A 31 -6.84 -3.49 6.91
CA VAL A 31 -5.87 -2.37 7.03
C VAL A 31 -6.07 -1.53 8.31
N GLY A 32 -7.26 -1.61 8.94
CA GLY A 32 -7.56 -1.00 10.26
C GLY A 32 -7.43 -1.93 11.48
N CYS A 33 -7.04 -3.20 11.30
CA CYS A 33 -6.84 -4.17 12.38
C CYS A 33 -5.59 -3.82 13.21
N ALA A 34 -5.58 -4.20 14.49
CA ALA A 34 -4.44 -3.95 15.37
C ALA A 34 -3.13 -4.58 14.86
N ALA A 35 -3.20 -5.69 14.12
CA ALA A 35 -2.03 -6.34 13.52
C ALA A 35 -1.39 -5.48 12.42
N ALA A 36 -2.20 -4.94 11.50
CA ALA A 36 -1.75 -4.12 10.37
C ALA A 36 -1.04 -2.82 10.79
N ARG A 37 -1.20 -2.39 12.05
CA ARG A 37 -0.53 -1.18 12.59
C ARG A 37 0.97 -1.33 12.74
N PHE A 38 1.48 -2.55 12.82
CA PHE A 38 2.91 -2.82 13.06
C PHE A 38 3.61 -3.45 11.85
N GLU A 39 2.88 -3.65 10.74
CA GLU A 39 3.41 -4.24 9.52
C GLU A 39 3.85 -3.16 8.52
N ASN A 40 4.94 -3.44 7.81
CA ASN A 40 5.21 -2.75 6.55
C ASN A 40 4.39 -3.35 5.40
N LEU A 41 4.43 -2.67 4.26
CA LEU A 41 3.64 -3.04 3.10
C LEU A 41 3.93 -4.47 2.59
N GLU A 42 5.20 -4.85 2.50
CA GLU A 42 5.62 -6.19 2.06
C GLU A 42 5.16 -7.31 3.00
N GLN A 43 5.27 -7.09 4.32
CA GLN A 43 4.83 -8.03 5.34
C GLN A 43 3.32 -8.25 5.27
N GLY A 44 2.54 -7.16 5.27
CA GLY A 44 1.09 -7.24 5.19
C GLY A 44 0.60 -7.87 3.88
N ALA A 45 1.24 -7.55 2.75
CA ALA A 45 0.92 -8.19 1.47
C ALA A 45 1.22 -9.69 1.49
N THR A 46 2.43 -10.07 1.93
CA THR A 46 2.89 -11.47 1.94
C THR A 46 2.07 -12.34 2.89
N ALA A 47 1.70 -11.82 4.07
CA ALA A 47 0.85 -12.53 5.04
C ALA A 47 -0.52 -12.93 4.48
N HIS A 48 -0.98 -12.22 3.44
CA HIS A 48 -2.25 -12.43 2.78
C HIS A 48 -2.13 -12.97 1.34
N GLY A 49 -0.91 -13.34 0.90
CA GLY A 49 -0.67 -13.89 -0.44
C GLY A 49 -0.87 -12.87 -1.58
N ILE A 50 -0.70 -11.59 -1.29
CA ILE A 50 -0.84 -10.48 -2.24
C ILE A 50 0.53 -10.19 -2.85
N ASP A 51 0.54 -9.94 -4.16
CA ASP A 51 1.73 -9.47 -4.86
C ASP A 51 2.05 -8.02 -4.46
N VAL A 52 3.12 -7.85 -3.67
CA VAL A 52 3.58 -6.56 -3.18
C VAL A 52 3.97 -5.61 -4.30
N ASP A 53 4.51 -6.10 -5.41
CA ASP A 53 4.98 -5.24 -6.51
C ASP A 53 3.79 -4.60 -7.23
N THR A 54 2.75 -5.40 -7.48
CA THR A 54 1.48 -4.91 -8.02
C THR A 54 0.81 -3.92 -7.05
N LEU A 55 0.80 -4.23 -5.75
CA LEU A 55 0.24 -3.33 -4.73
C LEU A 55 0.97 -1.98 -4.66
N VAL A 56 2.31 -1.98 -4.67
CA VAL A 56 3.13 -0.75 -4.69
C VAL A 56 2.82 0.10 -5.91
N LYS A 57 2.68 -0.52 -7.08
CA LYS A 57 2.34 0.17 -8.33
C LYS A 57 0.98 0.86 -8.22
N ASP A 58 -0.04 0.15 -7.77
CA ASP A 58 -1.40 0.69 -7.69
C ASP A 58 -1.51 1.79 -6.61
N LEU A 59 -0.78 1.64 -5.50
CA LEU A 59 -0.70 2.66 -4.46
C LEU A 59 -0.06 3.95 -4.98
N ASN A 60 1.05 3.84 -5.72
CA ASN A 60 1.69 5.00 -6.33
C ASN A 60 0.81 5.67 -7.40
N ALA A 61 0.10 4.88 -8.20
CA ALA A 61 -0.87 5.39 -9.16
C ALA A 61 -2.00 6.17 -8.47
N ALA A 62 -2.53 5.67 -7.36
CA ALA A 62 -3.60 6.33 -6.61
C ALA A 62 -3.21 7.67 -5.98
N ILE A 63 -1.92 7.93 -5.77
CA ILE A 63 -1.44 9.21 -5.22
C ILE A 63 -0.90 10.16 -6.29
N GLY A 64 -1.08 9.83 -7.57
CA GLY A 64 -0.62 10.66 -8.69
C GLY A 64 0.88 10.53 -9.00
N ASN A 65 1.55 9.51 -8.45
CA ASN A 65 2.92 9.14 -8.86
C ASN A 65 2.92 7.98 -9.87
N GLY A 66 1.76 7.68 -10.46
CA GLY A 66 1.63 6.68 -11.52
C GLY A 66 2.16 7.24 -12.83
N ASP A 67 3.48 7.22 -12.99
CA ASP A 67 4.18 7.29 -14.29
C ASP A 67 3.78 8.47 -15.20
N ASP A 68 4.09 9.70 -14.76
CA ASP A 68 4.64 10.68 -15.70
C ASP A 68 6.16 10.44 -15.72
N THR A 69 6.64 9.78 -16.78
CA THR A 69 8.05 9.60 -17.18
C THR A 69 8.92 8.65 -16.33
N GLN A 70 8.93 7.38 -16.70
CA GLN A 70 10.20 6.75 -17.08
C GLN A 70 10.63 7.30 -18.45
N SER A 71 11.48 8.33 -18.44
CA SER A 71 12.32 8.76 -19.58
C SER A 71 13.75 8.93 -19.10
#